data_AF-Q0QBT2-F1
#
_entry.id   AF-Q0QBT2-F1
#
_cell.length_a   1.000
_cell.length_b   1.000
_cell.length_c   1.000
_cell.angle_alpha   90.00
_cell.angle_beta   90.00
_cell.angle_gamma   90.00
#
_symmetry.space_group_name_H-M   'P 1'
#
loop_
_entity.id
_entity.type
_entity.pdbx_description
1 polymer ?
#
loop_
_entity_poly.entity_id
_entity_poly.type
_entity_poly.pdbx_seq_one_letter_code
_entity_poly.pdbx_strand_id
1 'polypeptide(L)' 'TPPVAPSKCKSFGSVCAAIGLQPKCCVLPVAGVAVLCTDPLPPAF' A
#
# COMPACT_ATOMS: atom_id res chain seq x y z
N THR A 1 -0.85 3.50 -8.06
CA THR A 1 -1.49 2.26 -7.55
C THR A 1 -0.60 1.08 -7.88
N PRO A 2 -0.60 0.01 -7.08
CA PRO A 2 0.20 -1.19 -7.38
C PRO A 2 -0.20 -1.78 -8.73
N PRO A 3 0.76 -2.23 -9.56
CA PRO A 3 0.46 -2.78 -10.89
C PRO A 3 -0.23 -4.15 -10.83
N VAL A 4 -0.13 -4.84 -9.70
CA VAL A 4 -0.77 -6.15 -9.44
C VAL A 4 -1.39 -6.11 -8.06
N ALA A 5 -2.59 -6.69 -7.92
CA ALA A 5 -3.25 -6.86 -6.63
C ALA A 5 -2.49 -7.91 -5.78
N PRO A 6 -1.87 -7.52 -4.65
CA PRO A 6 -1.21 -8.46 -3.78
C PRO A 6 -2.25 -9.24 -2.97
N SER A 7 -2.09 -10.56 -2.89
CA SER A 7 -2.96 -11.45 -2.12
C SER A 7 -2.50 -11.67 -0.66
N LYS A 8 -1.32 -11.13 -0.28
CA LYS A 8 -0.73 -11.27 1.06
C LYS A 8 -0.14 -9.95 1.52
N CYS A 9 -0.22 -9.63 2.82
CA CYS A 9 0.36 -8.39 3.36
C CYS A 9 1.87 -8.27 3.08
N LYS A 10 2.62 -9.38 3.19
CA LYS A 10 4.06 -9.39 2.91
C LYS A 10 4.38 -9.09 1.45
N SER A 11 3.58 -9.59 0.50
CA SER A 11 3.78 -9.28 -0.92
C SER A 11 3.36 -7.84 -1.25
N PHE A 12 2.41 -7.25 -0.51
CA PHE A 12 2.02 -5.86 -0.72
C PHE A 12 3.19 -4.88 -0.50
N GLY A 13 3.99 -5.09 0.55
CA GLY A 13 5.20 -4.30 0.78
C GLY A 13 6.20 -4.41 -0.36
N SER A 14 6.51 -5.63 -0.80
CA SER A 14 7.46 -5.86 -1.89
C SER A 14 7.00 -5.27 -3.23
N VAL A 15 5.72 -5.38 -3.58
CA VAL A 15 5.18 -4.85 -4.85
C VAL A 15 5.24 -3.32 -4.89
N CYS A 16 4.90 -2.65 -3.79
CA CYS A 16 5.00 -1.18 -3.71
C CYS A 16 6.46 -0.72 -3.73
N ALA A 17 7.35 -1.40 -3.00
CA ALA A 17 8.77 -1.06 -2.96
C ALA A 17 9.46 -1.19 -4.32
N ALA A 18 9.06 -2.17 -5.14
CA ALA A 18 9.59 -2.38 -6.49
C ALA A 18 9.35 -1.19 -7.44
N ILE A 19 8.36 -0.35 -7.14
CA ILE A 19 8.05 0.88 -7.89
C ILE A 19 8.40 2.16 -7.11
N GLY A 20 9.23 2.04 -6.06
CA GLY A 20 9.67 3.17 -5.23
C GLY A 20 8.57 3.78 -4.35
N LEU A 21 7.47 3.05 -4.11
CA LEU A 21 6.36 3.52 -3.28
C LEU A 21 6.32 2.77 -1.94
N GLN A 22 5.67 3.40 -0.96
CA GLN A 22 5.32 2.73 0.29
C GLN A 22 3.89 2.19 0.21
N PRO A 23 3.64 0.97 0.72
CA PRO A 23 2.28 0.44 0.81
C PRO A 23 1.48 1.24 1.84
N LYS A 24 0.24 1.58 1.50
CA LYS A 24 -0.72 2.27 2.38
C LYS A 24 -2.12 1.72 2.15
N CYS A 25 -2.93 1.70 3.21
CA CYS A 25 -4.36 1.40 3.14
C CYS A 25 -5.15 2.72 3.17
N CYS A 26 -5.92 2.99 2.12
CA CYS A 26 -6.63 4.26 1.95
C CYS A 26 -8.15 4.06 1.93
N VAL A 27 -8.90 5.11 2.29
CA VAL A 27 -10.37 5.07 2.28
C VAL A 27 -10.99 5.00 0.88
N LEU A 28 -10.26 5.43 -0.15
CA LEU A 28 -10.71 5.42 -1.54
C LEU A 28 -9.68 4.75 -2.46
N PRO A 29 -10.13 3.95 -3.44
CA PRO A 29 -9.24 3.23 -4.36
C PRO A 29 -8.85 4.09 -5.59
N VAL A 30 -8.53 5.37 -5.41
CA VAL A 30 -8.14 6.29 -6.48
C VAL A 30 -6.79 6.95 -6.19
N ALA A 31 -5.91 6.99 -7.19
CA ALA A 31 -4.60 7.62 -7.09
C ALA A 31 -4.65 9.10 -7.53
N GLY A 32 -3.66 9.91 -7.12
CA GLY A 32 -3.53 11.31 -7.56
C GLY A 32 -4.36 12.33 -6.77
N VAL A 33 -4.98 11.90 -5.67
CA VAL A 33 -5.72 12.76 -4.74
C VAL A 33 -5.15 12.61 -3.32
N ALA A 34 -5.27 13.67 -2.53
CA ALA A 34 -4.92 13.62 -1.12
C ALA A 34 -6.08 12.96 -0.34
N VAL A 35 -5.96 11.67 -0.08
CA VAL A 35 -6.94 10.89 0.70
C VAL A 35 -6.33 10.40 2.01
N LEU A 36 -7.19 10.11 2.98
CA LEU A 36 -6.76 9.55 4.26
C LEU A 36 -6.26 8.12 4.08
N CYS A 37 -5.04 7.85 4.53
CA CYS A 37 -4.42 6.53 4.49
C CYS A 37 -3.67 6.20 5.78
N THR A 38 -3.58 4.91 6.09
CA THR A 38 -2.84 4.36 7.23
C THR A 38 -1.82 3.32 6.77
N ASP A 39 -0.89 2.95 7.67
CA ASP A 39 0.02 1.85 7.40
C ASP A 39 -0.74 0.52 7.27
N PRO A 40 -0.30 -0.36 6.36
CA PRO A 40 -1.01 -1.60 6.05
C PRO A 40 -0.92 -2.64 7.16
N LEU A 41 0.03 -2.48 8.07
CA LEU A 41 0.29 -3.34 9.21
C LEU A 41 0.59 -2.46 10.42
N PRO A 42 0.21 -2.87 11.64
CA PRO A 42 0.71 -2.23 12.85
C PRO A 42 2.24 -2.37 12.93
N PRO A 43 2.94 -1.41 13.57
CA PRO A 43 4.37 -1.55 13.83
C PRO A 43 4.59 -2.85 14.63
N ALA A 44 5.56 -3.66 14.20
CA ALA A 44 5.91 -4.89 14.90
C ALA A 44 6.43 -4.54 16.31
N PHE A 45 5.79 -5.11 17.33
CA PHE A 45 6.28 -5.12 18.71
C PHE A 45 7.17 -6.34 18.93
#